data_AF-A0AAJ2H939-F1
#
_entry.id   AF-A0AAJ2H939-F1
#
_cell.length_a   1.000
_cell.length_b   1.000
_cell.length_c   1.000
_cell.angle_alpha   90.00
_cell.angle_beta   90.00
_cell.angle_gamma   90.00
#
_symmetry.space_group_name_H-M   'P 1'
#
loop_
_entity.id
_entity.type
_entity.pdbx_description
1 polymer ?
#
loop_
_entity_poly.entity_id
_entity_poly.type
_entity_poly.pdbx_seq_one_letter_code
_entity_poly.pdbx_strand_id
1 'polypeptide(L)'
;MKEFFDTYPLAAWSVVSVLMAAVVIMTLWEQVKWWWFNTWVRFPLVGRIARLSRDLNEDSSLPGWHKGESTLCLEYKKFIHIQDEHDFNEKVTYLTKSGDNGRKATPNWIWLLTISMVFVEAMGFSYVLAGYTLPGASENLQQTGAYGIAFLISVILVAFTHLAGHELYKSERVNLARRQWNEAGRKQELFTGTIPLARPQSSDDHKPTFTQLCNRVGSHPSYKITVLTVIFVLLVASLATYVRGQVLERELEARVTLSSNQAGNAARSAAGSLDMSATNVRLPADDDAANRAADRKAVSDEADIDRHGGWATFIVLAFVFVFLQILGVIFGYRWGFAGENSAEAYRDIGSGRYSSYSAVREHYRRIADTAQASLATLQQKMMMHNSTHGTSGQHLSKTFRDFMQQTRLADAAERQSERDFAQTVAAQQATPLHIPVHPAAAAAPAVVAVAAVVQAPAAPAGTDSLPDVMARLDALGEDKEAKKKLMAQLPEALNVAVREELKRRKDERERKAREADAELEDLL
;
A
#
# COMPACT_ATOMS: atom_id res chain seq x y z
N MET A 1 7.64 13.74 -34.12
CA MET A 1 8.53 12.68 -33.56
C MET A 1 9.57 12.19 -34.56
N LYS A 2 9.21 11.81 -35.80
CA LYS A 2 10.19 11.34 -36.81
C LYS A 2 11.32 12.34 -37.09
N GLU A 3 10.97 13.61 -37.34
CA GLU A 3 11.96 14.69 -37.51
C GLU A 3 12.88 14.91 -36.30
N PHE A 4 12.41 14.67 -35.07
CA PHE A 4 13.24 14.83 -33.88
C PHE A 4 14.29 13.72 -33.74
N PHE A 5 13.92 12.47 -34.06
CA PHE A 5 14.85 11.33 -34.08
C PHE A 5 15.84 11.42 -35.25
N ASP A 6 15.42 11.96 -36.40
CA ASP A 6 16.29 12.17 -37.56
C ASP A 6 17.25 13.36 -37.37
N THR A 7 16.82 14.42 -36.69
CA THR A 7 17.64 15.64 -36.47
C THR A 7 18.59 15.52 -35.29
N TYR A 8 18.20 14.80 -34.21
CA TYR A 8 19.03 14.64 -33.01
C TYR A 8 19.07 13.18 -32.51
N PRO A 9 19.62 12.24 -33.28
CA PRO A 9 19.65 10.82 -32.91
C PRO A 9 20.37 10.60 -31.58
N LEU A 10 21.47 11.32 -31.31
CA LEU A 10 22.21 11.22 -30.05
C LEU A 10 21.42 11.72 -28.84
N ALA A 11 20.61 12.77 -29.00
CA ALA A 11 19.76 13.28 -27.92
C ALA A 11 18.58 12.34 -27.65
N ALA A 12 18.01 11.75 -28.71
CA ALA A 12 16.94 10.78 -28.55
C ALA A 12 17.44 9.48 -27.86
N TRP A 13 18.61 8.97 -28.26
CA TRP A 13 19.23 7.82 -27.61
C TRP A 13 19.72 8.11 -26.19
N SER A 14 20.15 9.35 -25.88
CA SER A 14 20.50 9.72 -24.51
C SER A 14 19.27 9.76 -23.61
N VAL A 15 18.13 10.28 -24.09
CA VAL A 15 16.86 10.25 -23.34
C VAL A 15 16.41 8.82 -23.08
N VAL A 16 16.45 7.94 -24.09
CA VAL A 16 16.11 6.51 -23.91
C VAL A 16 17.06 5.84 -22.91
N SER A 17 18.36 6.14 -22.98
CA SER A 17 19.36 5.59 -22.07
C SER A 17 19.16 6.07 -20.64
N VAL A 18 18.82 7.35 -20.44
CA VAL A 18 18.47 7.92 -19.13
C VAL A 18 17.20 7.29 -18.58
N LEU A 19 16.18 7.06 -19.42
CA LEU A 19 14.95 6.38 -19.01
C LEU A 19 15.21 4.93 -18.61
N MET A 20 16.00 4.18 -19.38
CA MET A 20 16.39 2.82 -19.00
C MET A 20 17.23 2.80 -17.72
N ALA A 21 18.21 3.69 -17.59
CA ALA A 21 19.00 3.81 -16.36
C ALA A 21 18.11 4.16 -15.16
N ALA A 22 17.14 5.06 -15.32
CA ALA A 22 16.16 5.39 -14.30
C ALA A 22 15.30 4.18 -13.92
N VAL A 23 14.83 3.39 -14.89
CA VAL A 23 14.09 2.15 -14.62
C VAL A 23 14.96 1.17 -13.85
N VAL A 24 16.21 0.94 -14.26
CA VAL A 24 17.15 0.05 -13.57
C VAL A 24 17.39 0.53 -12.14
N ILE A 25 17.67 1.83 -11.93
CA ILE A 25 17.86 2.43 -10.61
C ILE A 25 16.60 2.29 -9.75
N MET A 26 15.40 2.50 -10.32
CA MET A 26 14.14 2.33 -9.61
C MET A 26 13.90 0.86 -9.22
N THR A 27 14.27 -0.10 -10.08
CA THR A 27 14.15 -1.53 -9.75
C THR A 27 15.14 -1.99 -8.68
N LEU A 28 16.34 -1.41 -8.65
CA LEU A 28 17.43 -1.76 -7.73
C LEU A 28 17.62 -0.72 -6.61
N TRP A 29 16.60 0.10 -6.35
CA TRP A 29 16.72 1.31 -5.52
C TRP A 29 17.25 1.03 -4.12
N GLU A 30 16.87 -0.10 -3.52
CA GLU A 30 17.37 -0.47 -2.20
C GLU A 30 18.84 -0.91 -2.22
N GLN A 31 19.28 -1.61 -3.26
CA GLN A 31 20.69 -1.97 -3.42
C GLN A 31 21.54 -0.72 -3.67
N VAL A 32 21.03 0.22 -4.47
CA VAL A 32 21.69 1.52 -4.71
C VAL A 32 21.76 2.33 -3.43
N LYS A 33 20.66 2.42 -2.65
CA LYS A 33 20.64 3.08 -1.34
C LYS A 33 21.66 2.46 -0.38
N TRP A 34 21.70 1.14 -0.28
CA TRP A 34 22.64 0.41 0.57
C TRP A 34 24.09 0.65 0.14
N TRP A 35 24.38 0.54 -1.15
CA TRP A 35 25.70 0.79 -1.73
C TRP A 35 26.15 2.24 -1.48
N TRP A 36 25.26 3.20 -1.73
CA TRP A 36 25.53 4.63 -1.53
C TRP A 36 25.81 4.94 -0.05
N PHE A 37 24.98 4.41 0.86
CA PHE A 37 25.17 4.55 2.29
C PHE A 37 26.53 4.00 2.74
N ASN A 38 26.86 2.75 2.35
CA ASN A 38 28.13 2.13 2.74
C ASN A 38 29.35 2.88 2.18
N THR A 39 29.24 3.42 0.95
CA THR A 39 30.28 4.23 0.32
C THR A 39 30.54 5.52 1.10
N TRP A 40 29.50 6.22 1.53
CA TRP A 40 29.61 7.44 2.35
C TRP A 40 30.08 7.17 3.78
N VAL A 41 29.70 6.04 4.37
CA VAL A 41 30.17 5.66 5.71
C VAL A 41 31.68 5.38 5.73
N ARG A 42 32.17 4.67 4.71
CA ARG A 42 33.58 4.25 4.58
C ARG A 42 34.52 5.30 4.00
N PHE A 43 34.00 6.43 3.52
CA PHE A 43 34.81 7.44 2.86
C PHE A 43 35.90 7.99 3.80
N PRO A 44 37.20 7.99 3.41
CA PRO A 44 38.30 8.12 4.38
C PRO A 44 38.43 9.52 5.01
N LEU A 45 38.07 10.59 4.30
CA LEU A 45 38.31 11.97 4.73
C LEU A 45 37.05 12.69 5.25
N VAL A 46 35.93 12.53 4.55
CA VAL A 46 34.64 13.19 4.84
C VAL A 46 33.59 12.19 5.34
N GLY A 47 33.92 10.90 5.38
CA GLY A 47 32.96 9.86 5.72
C GLY A 47 32.56 9.87 7.19
N ARG A 48 31.42 9.23 7.46
CA ARG A 48 30.82 9.20 8.80
C ARG A 48 31.76 8.60 9.84
N ILE A 49 32.50 7.54 9.51
CA ILE A 49 33.46 6.93 10.45
C ILE A 49 34.55 7.92 10.86
N ALA A 50 35.09 8.71 9.93
CA ALA A 50 36.16 9.67 10.23
C ALA A 50 35.69 10.86 11.10
N ARG A 51 34.40 11.22 10.97
CA ARG A 51 33.78 12.26 11.81
C ARG A 51 33.41 11.71 13.19
N LEU A 52 32.78 10.53 13.25
CA LEU A 52 32.34 9.90 14.50
C LEU A 52 33.51 9.42 15.35
N SER A 53 34.64 9.05 14.76
CA SER A 53 35.83 8.62 15.53
C SER A 53 36.46 9.73 16.38
N ARG A 54 36.05 10.99 16.18
CA ARG A 54 36.53 12.16 16.94
C ARG A 54 35.67 12.45 18.17
N ASP A 55 34.47 11.88 18.26
CA ASP A 55 33.55 12.08 19.39
C ASP A 55 33.66 10.89 20.35
N LEU A 56 34.40 11.08 21.45
CA LEU A 56 34.64 10.04 22.46
C LEU A 56 33.63 10.08 23.63
N ASN A 57 32.61 10.93 23.56
CA ASN A 57 31.62 11.03 24.63
C ASN A 57 30.81 9.74 24.78
N GLU A 58 30.56 9.33 26.03
CA GLU A 58 29.60 8.27 26.33
C GLU A 58 28.17 8.70 25.98
N ASP A 59 27.39 7.73 25.53
CA ASP A 59 25.96 7.93 25.29
C ASP A 59 25.20 7.86 26.61
N SER A 60 24.50 8.95 26.96
CA SER A 60 23.68 9.01 28.17
C SER A 60 22.47 8.07 28.13
N SER A 61 22.03 7.67 26.94
CA SER A 61 20.88 6.78 26.74
C SER A 61 21.23 5.30 26.84
N LEU A 62 22.49 4.94 26.58
CA LEU A 62 22.96 3.56 26.47
C LEU A 62 24.28 3.40 27.24
N PRO A 63 24.22 3.07 28.55
CA PRO A 63 25.40 2.95 29.38
C PRO A 63 26.48 2.03 28.79
N GLY A 64 27.71 2.54 28.70
CA GLY A 64 28.87 1.85 28.14
C GLY A 64 28.91 1.78 26.61
N TRP A 65 28.13 2.59 25.90
CA TRP A 65 28.31 2.85 24.47
C TRP A 65 28.89 4.24 24.26
N HIS A 66 29.81 4.39 23.31
CA HIS A 66 30.17 5.72 22.86
C HIS A 66 29.12 6.26 21.89
N LYS A 67 28.88 7.57 21.92
CA LYS A 67 27.93 8.25 21.03
C LYS A 67 28.23 8.00 19.55
N GLY A 68 29.52 7.89 19.19
CA GLY A 68 29.96 7.53 17.85
C GLY A 68 29.51 6.13 17.42
N GLU A 69 29.60 5.16 18.33
CA GLU A 69 29.20 3.77 18.08
C GLU A 69 27.68 3.62 18.02
N SER A 70 26.95 4.19 18.98
CA SER A 70 25.49 4.13 19.03
C SER A 70 24.87 4.79 17.79
N THR A 71 25.39 5.94 17.37
CA THR A 71 24.94 6.63 16.15
C THR A 71 25.15 5.77 14.90
N LEU A 72 26.33 5.16 14.75
CA LEU A 72 26.62 4.30 13.61
C LEU A 72 25.69 3.07 13.61
N CYS A 73 25.51 2.44 14.77
CA CYS A 73 24.64 1.28 14.90
C CYS A 73 23.17 1.61 14.63
N LEU A 74 22.69 2.79 15.07
CA LEU A 74 21.35 3.29 14.76
C LEU A 74 21.15 3.54 13.26
N GLU A 75 22.15 4.09 12.57
CA GLU A 75 22.08 4.29 11.13
C GLU A 75 22.00 2.94 10.37
N TYR A 76 22.78 1.94 10.78
CA TYR A 76 22.68 0.58 10.23
C TYR A 76 21.36 -0.13 10.61
N LYS A 77 20.80 0.11 11.81
CA LYS A 77 19.50 -0.43 12.25
C LYS A 77 18.39 -0.09 11.26
N LYS A 78 18.43 1.10 10.62
CA LYS A 78 17.41 1.54 9.63
C LYS A 78 17.32 0.64 8.39
N PHE A 79 18.39 -0.07 8.03
CA PHE A 79 18.41 -1.00 6.91
C PHE A 79 17.96 -2.41 7.28
N ILE A 80 17.70 -2.64 8.57
CA ILE A 80 17.29 -3.93 9.10
C ILE A 80 15.81 -3.86 9.44
N HIS A 81 14.99 -4.59 8.67
CA HIS A 81 13.65 -4.94 9.12
C HIS A 81 13.77 -6.15 10.05
N ILE A 82 13.75 -5.91 11.36
CA ILE A 82 13.79 -7.00 12.34
C ILE A 82 12.38 -7.58 12.39
N GLN A 83 12.17 -8.71 11.71
CA GLN A 83 10.95 -9.47 11.84
C GLN A 83 11.19 -10.71 12.72
N ASP A 84 10.31 -10.91 13.69
CA ASP A 84 10.27 -12.17 14.44
C ASP A 84 9.83 -13.30 13.50
N GLU A 85 10.29 -14.52 13.73
CA GLU A 85 9.91 -15.68 12.92
C GLU A 85 8.40 -15.92 12.99
N HIS A 86 7.84 -15.78 14.19
CA HIS A 86 6.40 -15.90 14.41
C HIS A 86 5.62 -14.86 13.60
N ASP A 87 6.01 -13.58 13.68
CA ASP A 87 5.35 -12.50 12.96
C ASP A 87 5.51 -12.62 11.43
N PHE A 88 6.67 -13.09 10.94
CA PHE A 88 6.83 -13.41 9.51
C PHE A 88 5.85 -14.51 9.08
N ASN A 89 5.77 -15.60 9.83
CA ASN A 89 4.89 -16.73 9.51
C ASN A 89 3.41 -16.36 9.63
N GLU A 90 3.02 -15.50 10.58
CA GLU A 90 1.65 -14.98 10.67
C GLU A 90 1.30 -14.16 9.43
N LYS A 91 2.17 -13.26 8.97
CA LYS A 91 1.92 -12.48 7.75
C LYS A 91 1.84 -13.35 6.49
N VAL A 92 2.69 -14.37 6.37
CA VAL A 92 2.60 -15.36 5.28
C VAL A 92 1.29 -16.15 5.35
N THR A 93 0.87 -16.53 6.56
CA THR A 93 -0.42 -17.22 6.78
C THR A 93 -1.59 -16.32 6.40
N TYR A 94 -1.54 -15.03 6.74
CA TYR A 94 -2.55 -14.06 6.32
C TYR A 94 -2.69 -14.01 4.79
N LEU A 95 -1.57 -13.89 4.06
CA LEU A 95 -1.55 -13.86 2.60
C LEU A 95 -2.06 -15.17 1.98
N THR A 96 -1.74 -16.30 2.61
CA THR A 96 -2.20 -17.62 2.16
C THR A 96 -3.71 -17.76 2.34
N LYS A 97 -4.25 -17.37 3.49
CA LYS A 97 -5.68 -17.44 3.79
C LYS A 97 -6.51 -16.39 3.04
N SER A 98 -5.92 -15.24 2.71
CA SER A 98 -6.56 -14.23 1.85
C SER A 98 -6.52 -14.57 0.36
N GLY A 99 -5.85 -15.67 -0.03
CA GLY A 99 -5.71 -16.09 -1.42
C GLY A 99 -4.75 -15.22 -2.24
N ASP A 100 -3.94 -14.40 -1.56
CA ASP A 100 -3.00 -13.46 -2.17
C ASP A 100 -1.55 -13.97 -2.18
N ASN A 101 -1.31 -15.22 -1.75
CA ASN A 101 0.02 -15.82 -1.76
C ASN A 101 0.60 -15.87 -3.19
N GLY A 102 1.87 -15.47 -3.34
CA GLY A 102 2.55 -15.38 -4.64
C GLY A 102 2.20 -14.15 -5.48
N ARG A 103 1.25 -13.31 -5.06
CA ARG A 103 0.95 -12.03 -5.72
C ARG A 103 1.94 -10.96 -5.31
N LYS A 104 2.12 -9.96 -6.17
CA LYS A 104 3.03 -8.84 -5.95
C LYS A 104 2.27 -7.53 -6.03
N ALA A 105 2.66 -6.56 -5.22
CA ALA A 105 2.19 -5.19 -5.36
C ALA A 105 2.61 -4.64 -6.73
N THR A 106 1.82 -3.69 -7.25
CA THR A 106 2.09 -3.00 -8.52
C THR A 106 3.46 -2.33 -8.47
N PRO A 107 4.42 -2.74 -9.30
CA PRO A 107 5.71 -2.07 -9.36
C PRO A 107 5.54 -0.63 -9.85
N ASN A 108 6.28 0.31 -9.25
CA ASN A 108 6.22 1.73 -9.64
C ASN A 108 6.54 1.99 -11.12
N TRP A 109 7.36 1.14 -11.75
CA TRP A 109 7.67 1.25 -13.17
C TRP A 109 6.48 0.88 -14.07
N ILE A 110 5.58 -0.01 -13.62
CA ILE A 110 4.35 -0.34 -14.37
C ILE A 110 3.43 0.87 -14.37
N TRP A 111 3.30 1.55 -13.22
CA TRP A 111 2.57 2.83 -13.14
C TRP A 111 3.10 3.86 -14.14
N LEU A 112 4.43 4.02 -14.21
CA LEU A 112 5.06 4.92 -15.18
C LEU A 112 4.75 4.50 -16.62
N LEU A 113 4.88 3.21 -16.94
CA LEU A 113 4.61 2.67 -18.27
C LEU A 113 3.15 2.86 -18.68
N THR A 114 2.20 2.58 -17.80
CA THR A 114 0.76 2.72 -18.08
C THR A 114 0.36 4.17 -18.25
N ILE A 115 0.86 5.07 -17.38
CA ILE A 115 0.59 6.50 -17.50
C ILE A 115 1.18 7.02 -18.81
N SER A 116 2.40 6.62 -19.16
CA SER A 116 3.04 7.03 -20.41
C SER A 116 2.28 6.52 -21.64
N MET A 117 1.84 5.26 -21.63
CA MET A 117 1.07 4.67 -22.74
C MET A 117 -0.28 5.37 -22.94
N VAL A 118 -1.05 5.58 -21.86
CA VAL A 118 -2.34 6.30 -21.93
C VAL A 118 -2.12 7.78 -22.27
N PHE A 119 -1.03 8.38 -21.83
CA PHE A 119 -0.69 9.76 -22.17
C PHE A 119 -0.44 9.98 -23.65
N VAL A 120 0.33 9.11 -24.30
CA VAL A 120 0.56 9.16 -25.76
C VAL A 120 -0.76 9.07 -26.53
N GLU A 121 -1.73 8.36 -25.97
CA GLU A 121 -3.02 8.17 -26.59
C GLU A 121 -3.96 9.36 -26.34
N ALA A 122 -4.02 9.84 -25.10
CA ALA A 122 -4.78 11.02 -24.69
C ALA A 122 -4.31 12.30 -25.41
N MET A 123 -3.03 12.36 -25.78
CA MET A 123 -2.45 13.44 -26.61
C MET A 123 -3.18 13.64 -27.94
N GLY A 124 -3.58 12.54 -28.60
CA GLY A 124 -4.28 12.62 -29.88
C GLY A 124 -5.64 13.30 -29.77
N PHE A 125 -6.32 13.15 -28.64
CA PHE A 125 -7.60 13.79 -28.35
C PHE A 125 -7.42 15.19 -27.73
N SER A 126 -6.45 15.37 -26.84
CA SER A 126 -6.28 16.63 -26.12
C SER A 126 -5.88 17.78 -27.04
N TYR A 127 -5.16 17.51 -28.13
CA TYR A 127 -4.86 18.51 -29.15
C TYR A 127 -6.14 19.06 -29.79
N VAL A 128 -7.05 18.16 -30.15
CA VAL A 128 -8.38 18.49 -30.70
C VAL A 128 -9.22 19.25 -29.68
N LEU A 129 -9.19 18.80 -28.41
CA LEU A 129 -9.95 19.44 -27.34
C LEU A 129 -9.41 20.84 -27.01
N ALA A 130 -8.09 21.03 -27.00
CA ALA A 130 -7.46 22.31 -26.69
C ALA A 130 -7.87 23.41 -27.68
N GLY A 131 -7.96 23.08 -28.98
CA GLY A 131 -8.48 23.99 -30.01
C GLY A 131 -9.94 24.41 -29.77
N TYR A 132 -10.74 23.55 -29.13
CA TYR A 132 -12.13 23.83 -28.79
C TYR A 132 -12.28 24.59 -27.45
N THR A 133 -11.49 24.24 -26.44
CA THR A 133 -11.57 24.82 -25.09
C THR A 133 -10.88 26.18 -24.99
N LEU A 134 -9.92 26.46 -25.86
CA LEU A 134 -9.18 27.72 -25.91
C LEU A 134 -9.36 28.39 -27.29
N PRO A 135 -10.60 28.80 -27.65
CA PRO A 135 -10.85 29.45 -28.94
C PRO A 135 -10.11 30.80 -28.97
N GLY A 136 -9.30 31.01 -30.01
CA GLY A 136 -8.51 32.24 -30.20
C GLY A 136 -7.16 32.30 -29.48
N ALA A 137 -6.77 31.25 -28.77
CA ALA A 137 -5.41 31.10 -28.25
C ALA A 137 -4.39 30.90 -29.39
N SER A 138 -3.15 31.35 -29.20
CA SER A 138 -2.06 31.05 -30.14
C SER A 138 -1.83 29.54 -30.25
N GLU A 139 -1.35 29.07 -31.39
CA GLU A 139 -1.11 27.64 -31.63
C GLU A 139 -0.21 27.01 -30.55
N ASN A 140 0.82 27.74 -30.10
CA ASN A 140 1.71 27.30 -29.02
C ASN A 140 0.97 27.14 -27.68
N LEU A 141 0.01 28.02 -27.38
CA LEU A 141 -0.81 27.92 -26.17
C LEU A 141 -1.80 26.75 -26.27
N GLN A 142 -2.37 26.48 -27.45
CA GLN A 142 -3.21 25.30 -27.68
C GLN A 142 -2.41 24.00 -27.54
N GLN A 143 -1.19 23.93 -28.08
CA GLN A 143 -0.28 22.80 -27.89
C GLN A 143 0.07 22.59 -26.40
N THR A 144 0.38 23.67 -25.68
CA THR A 144 0.70 23.60 -24.25
C THR A 144 -0.52 23.17 -23.42
N GLY A 145 -1.70 23.69 -23.74
CA GLY A 145 -2.97 23.30 -23.12
C GLY A 145 -3.31 21.83 -23.38
N ALA A 146 -3.04 21.32 -24.59
CA ALA A 146 -3.23 19.93 -24.95
C ALA A 146 -2.38 18.98 -24.09
N TYR A 147 -1.11 19.32 -23.81
CA TYR A 147 -0.28 18.52 -22.90
C TYR A 147 -0.88 18.44 -21.49
N GLY A 148 -1.36 19.57 -20.96
CA GLY A 148 -1.98 19.63 -19.63
C GLY A 148 -3.26 18.81 -19.53
N ILE A 149 -4.15 18.94 -20.52
CA ILE A 149 -5.41 18.19 -20.60
C ILE A 149 -5.13 16.68 -20.74
N ALA A 150 -4.21 16.28 -21.64
CA ALA A 150 -3.84 14.87 -21.81
C ALA A 150 -3.30 14.26 -20.51
N PHE A 151 -2.42 14.98 -19.81
CA PHE A 151 -1.85 14.51 -18.56
C PHE A 151 -2.93 14.29 -17.48
N LEU A 152 -3.81 15.27 -17.29
CA LEU A 152 -4.92 15.19 -16.34
C LEU A 152 -5.82 13.97 -16.61
N ILE A 153 -6.28 13.83 -17.86
CA ILE A 153 -7.17 12.74 -18.27
C ILE A 153 -6.47 11.38 -18.09
N SER A 154 -5.18 11.29 -18.43
CA SER A 154 -4.41 10.04 -18.32
C SER A 154 -4.26 9.58 -16.88
N VAL A 155 -3.89 10.48 -15.96
CA VAL A 155 -3.75 10.14 -14.54
C VAL A 155 -5.07 9.64 -13.97
N ILE A 156 -6.18 10.31 -14.29
CA ILE A 156 -7.52 9.93 -13.83
C ILE A 156 -7.92 8.56 -14.41
N LEU A 157 -7.80 8.37 -15.73
CA LEU A 157 -8.16 7.10 -16.38
C LEU A 157 -7.35 5.93 -15.85
N VAL A 158 -6.03 6.09 -15.70
CA VAL A 158 -5.17 5.03 -15.15
C VAL A 158 -5.55 4.71 -13.71
N ALA A 159 -5.85 5.71 -12.87
CA ALA A 159 -6.29 5.47 -11.50
C ALA A 159 -7.61 4.68 -11.46
N PHE A 160 -8.62 5.08 -12.23
CA PHE A 160 -9.92 4.39 -12.26
C PHE A 160 -9.83 2.98 -12.83
N THR A 161 -9.15 2.79 -13.96
CA THR A 161 -8.95 1.44 -14.57
C THR A 161 -8.21 0.51 -13.62
N HIS A 162 -7.20 1.01 -12.92
CA HIS A 162 -6.45 0.24 -11.96
C HIS A 162 -7.29 -0.15 -10.73
N LEU A 163 -8.06 0.79 -10.17
CA LEU A 163 -8.98 0.53 -9.06
C LEU A 163 -10.11 -0.44 -9.46
N ALA A 164 -10.63 -0.33 -10.68
CA ALA A 164 -11.60 -1.25 -11.23
C ALA A 164 -11.05 -2.68 -11.34
N GLY A 165 -9.78 -2.84 -11.75
CA GLY A 165 -9.10 -4.13 -11.78
C GLY A 165 -8.94 -4.75 -10.39
N HIS A 166 -8.57 -3.94 -9.39
CA HIS A 166 -8.51 -4.37 -7.99
C HIS A 166 -9.87 -4.85 -7.48
N GLU A 167 -10.92 -4.06 -7.71
CA GLU A 167 -12.28 -4.39 -7.28
C GLU A 167 -12.77 -5.69 -7.95
N LEU A 168 -12.51 -5.86 -9.24
CA LEU A 168 -12.90 -7.05 -10.00
C LEU A 168 -12.26 -8.31 -9.41
N TYR A 169 -10.95 -8.27 -9.11
CA TYR A 169 -10.24 -9.39 -8.50
C TYR A 169 -10.80 -9.74 -7.11
N LYS A 170 -10.96 -8.71 -6.25
CA LYS A 170 -11.53 -8.87 -4.91
C LYS A 170 -12.91 -9.54 -4.97
N SER A 171 -13.77 -9.04 -5.84
CA SER A 171 -15.15 -9.54 -5.99
C SER A 171 -15.22 -10.95 -6.59
N GLU A 172 -14.30 -11.30 -7.49
CA GLU A 172 -14.18 -12.67 -7.99
C GLU A 172 -13.82 -13.65 -6.87
N ARG A 173 -12.88 -13.29 -5.97
CA ARG A 173 -12.51 -14.12 -4.81
C ARG A 173 -13.68 -14.33 -3.86
N VAL A 174 -14.45 -13.28 -3.57
CA VAL A 174 -15.66 -13.38 -2.74
C VAL A 174 -16.71 -14.27 -3.40
N ASN A 175 -16.89 -14.18 -4.72
CA ASN A 175 -17.82 -15.04 -5.45
C ASN A 175 -17.37 -16.51 -5.42
N LEU A 176 -16.08 -16.78 -5.56
CA LEU A 176 -15.52 -18.14 -5.43
C LEU A 176 -15.77 -18.72 -4.04
N ALA A 177 -15.52 -17.93 -2.98
CA ALA A 177 -15.82 -18.32 -1.61
C ALA A 177 -17.32 -18.65 -1.44
N ARG A 178 -18.20 -17.82 -2.02
CA ARG A 178 -19.65 -18.01 -1.96
C ARG A 178 -20.12 -19.25 -2.73
N ARG A 179 -19.48 -19.57 -3.87
CA ARG A 179 -19.74 -20.81 -4.62
C ARG A 179 -19.37 -22.03 -3.78
N GLN A 180 -18.17 -22.04 -3.19
CA GLN A 180 -17.74 -23.11 -2.29
C GLN A 180 -18.65 -23.27 -1.07
N TRP A 181 -19.12 -22.16 -0.50
CA TRP A 181 -20.10 -22.17 0.60
C TRP A 181 -21.46 -22.77 0.19
N ASN A 182 -21.93 -22.48 -1.02
CA ASN A 182 -23.13 -23.08 -1.57
C ASN A 182 -22.95 -24.59 -1.82
N GLU A 183 -21.81 -25.01 -2.35
CA GLU A 183 -21.45 -26.43 -2.57
C GLU A 183 -21.32 -27.20 -1.26
N ALA A 184 -20.81 -26.56 -0.19
CA ALA A 184 -20.76 -27.11 1.16
C ALA A 184 -22.13 -27.20 1.86
N GLY A 185 -23.22 -26.82 1.18
CA GLY A 185 -24.58 -26.89 1.71
C GLY A 185 -24.89 -25.86 2.78
N ARG A 186 -24.14 -24.76 2.85
CA ARG A 186 -24.36 -23.62 3.77
C ARG A 186 -24.44 -23.98 5.26
N LYS A 187 -23.82 -25.08 5.67
CA LYS A 187 -23.85 -25.57 7.06
C LYS A 187 -23.11 -24.67 8.05
N GLN A 188 -22.19 -23.84 7.56
CA GLN A 188 -21.34 -22.95 8.34
C GLN A 188 -21.48 -21.51 7.84
N GLU A 189 -21.19 -20.53 8.70
CA GLU A 189 -21.28 -19.11 8.34
C GLU A 189 -20.20 -18.72 7.32
N LEU A 190 -20.60 -17.97 6.27
CA LEU A 190 -19.68 -17.46 5.25
C LEU A 190 -18.73 -16.40 5.82
N PHE A 191 -19.17 -15.64 6.81
CA PHE A 191 -18.42 -14.54 7.40
C PHE A 191 -18.68 -14.48 8.90
N THR A 192 -17.62 -14.38 9.68
CA THR A 192 -17.69 -14.46 11.16
C THR A 192 -17.08 -13.26 11.87
N GLY A 193 -16.52 -12.32 11.11
CA GLY A 193 -15.83 -11.14 11.61
C GLY A 193 -14.54 -10.85 10.84
N THR A 194 -14.11 -9.60 10.85
CA THR A 194 -12.85 -9.21 10.22
C THR A 194 -11.65 -9.66 11.07
N ILE A 195 -10.64 -10.22 10.42
CA ILE A 195 -9.37 -10.60 11.06
C ILE A 195 -8.27 -9.71 10.50
N PRO A 196 -7.90 -8.63 11.21
CA PRO A 196 -6.79 -7.76 10.82
C PRO A 196 -5.43 -8.43 11.12
N LEU A 197 -4.33 -7.81 10.67
CA LEU A 197 -2.96 -8.28 10.98
C LEU A 197 -2.67 -8.28 12.47
N ALA A 198 -3.26 -7.34 13.22
CA ALA A 198 -3.06 -7.23 14.67
C ALA A 198 -3.67 -8.39 15.48
N ARG A 199 -4.50 -9.23 14.87
CA ARG A 199 -5.14 -10.38 15.53
C ARG A 199 -4.40 -11.66 15.15
N PRO A 200 -4.21 -12.60 16.10
CA PRO A 200 -3.57 -13.88 15.81
C PRO A 200 -4.24 -14.61 14.64
N GLN A 201 -3.42 -15.06 13.69
CA GLN A 201 -3.94 -15.66 12.47
C GLN A 201 -4.52 -17.06 12.67
N SER A 202 -4.22 -17.70 13.80
CA SER A 202 -4.78 -19.00 14.20
C SER A 202 -6.24 -18.94 14.67
N SER A 203 -6.78 -17.73 14.89
CA SER A 203 -8.13 -17.54 15.45
C SER A 203 -9.26 -18.14 14.61
N ASP A 204 -9.04 -18.40 13.31
CA ASP A 204 -10.02 -18.99 12.41
C ASP A 204 -9.56 -20.31 11.75
N ASP A 205 -8.51 -20.96 12.27
CA ASP A 205 -8.01 -22.24 11.74
C ASP A 205 -9.06 -23.35 11.75
N HIS A 206 -9.96 -23.33 12.73
CA HIS A 206 -11.05 -24.29 12.88
C HIS A 206 -12.20 -24.08 11.88
N LYS A 207 -12.19 -22.97 11.12
CA LYS A 207 -13.24 -22.64 10.15
C LYS A 207 -12.84 -23.09 8.75
N PRO A 208 -13.81 -23.29 7.84
CA PRO A 208 -13.53 -23.63 6.45
C PRO A 208 -12.72 -22.55 5.73
N THR A 209 -12.00 -22.95 4.70
CA THR A 209 -11.18 -22.07 3.85
C THR A 209 -11.98 -20.90 3.26
N PHE A 210 -13.24 -21.10 2.85
CA PHE A 210 -14.10 -20.03 2.34
C PHE A 210 -14.42 -18.96 3.40
N THR A 211 -14.60 -19.36 4.66
CA THR A 211 -14.85 -18.43 5.77
C THR A 211 -13.57 -17.68 6.14
N GLN A 212 -12.42 -18.37 6.15
CA GLN A 212 -11.11 -17.75 6.41
C GLN A 212 -10.78 -16.66 5.37
N LEU A 213 -11.12 -16.91 4.10
CA LEU A 213 -10.98 -15.96 3.01
C LEU A 213 -11.88 -14.74 3.22
N CYS A 214 -13.18 -14.96 3.46
CA CYS A 214 -14.15 -13.89 3.68
C CYS A 214 -13.87 -13.04 4.93
N ASN A 215 -13.28 -13.61 5.99
CA ASN A 215 -12.86 -12.86 7.17
C ASN A 215 -11.71 -11.85 6.89
N ARG A 216 -10.96 -12.01 5.78
CA ARG A 216 -9.84 -11.12 5.39
C ARG A 216 -10.16 -10.22 4.20
N VAL A 217 -11.03 -10.69 3.31
CA VAL A 217 -11.41 -10.01 2.06
C VAL A 217 -12.73 -9.26 2.20
N GLY A 218 -13.64 -9.74 3.05
CA GLY A 218 -15.02 -9.29 3.16
C GLY A 218 -16.02 -10.28 2.56
N SER A 219 -17.30 -10.06 2.86
CA SER A 219 -18.40 -11.00 2.55
C SER A 219 -19.23 -10.66 1.30
N HIS A 220 -19.12 -9.41 0.81
CA HIS A 220 -19.93 -8.91 -0.29
C HIS A 220 -19.06 -8.50 -1.49
N PRO A 221 -19.33 -9.04 -2.69
CA PRO A 221 -18.70 -8.54 -3.90
C PRO A 221 -19.23 -7.13 -4.20
N SER A 222 -18.33 -6.23 -4.60
CA SER A 222 -18.65 -4.88 -5.05
C SER A 222 -18.21 -4.72 -6.51
N TYR A 223 -19.00 -4.01 -7.31
CA TYR A 223 -18.67 -3.69 -8.71
C TYR A 223 -18.87 -2.20 -8.99
N LYS A 224 -18.91 -1.37 -7.94
CA LYS A 224 -19.29 0.04 -8.04
C LYS A 224 -18.24 0.82 -8.82
N ILE A 225 -16.97 0.59 -8.54
CA ILE A 225 -15.84 1.25 -9.23
C ILE A 225 -15.70 0.68 -10.64
N THR A 226 -15.86 -0.63 -10.83
CA THR A 226 -15.84 -1.26 -12.16
C THR A 226 -16.93 -0.68 -13.06
N VAL A 227 -18.18 -0.62 -12.59
CA VAL A 227 -19.30 -0.05 -13.37
C VAL A 227 -19.09 1.43 -13.64
N LEU A 228 -18.68 2.21 -12.63
CA LEU A 228 -18.34 3.63 -12.80
C LEU A 228 -17.23 3.82 -13.85
N THR A 229 -16.21 2.98 -13.83
CA THR A 229 -15.09 3.04 -14.78
C THR A 229 -15.54 2.70 -16.20
N VAL A 230 -16.40 1.69 -16.38
CA VAL A 230 -16.97 1.38 -17.70
C VAL A 230 -17.78 2.55 -18.24
N ILE A 231 -18.64 3.15 -17.42
CA ILE A 231 -19.42 4.34 -17.81
C ILE A 231 -18.49 5.50 -18.16
N PHE A 232 -17.46 5.73 -17.35
CA PHE A 232 -16.49 6.81 -17.56
C PHE A 232 -15.70 6.62 -18.87
N VAL A 233 -15.19 5.41 -19.12
CA VAL A 233 -14.46 5.07 -20.36
C VAL A 233 -15.36 5.23 -21.58
N LEU A 234 -16.61 4.77 -21.53
CA LEU A 234 -17.56 4.93 -22.63
C LEU A 234 -17.93 6.41 -22.88
N LEU A 235 -18.09 7.19 -21.82
CA LEU A 235 -18.35 8.63 -21.90
C LEU A 235 -17.17 9.34 -22.57
N VAL A 236 -15.94 9.11 -22.09
CA VAL A 236 -14.72 9.72 -22.64
C VAL A 236 -14.52 9.30 -24.10
N ALA A 237 -14.70 8.02 -24.43
CA ALA A 237 -14.58 7.52 -25.80
C ALA A 237 -15.61 8.17 -26.74
N SER A 238 -16.86 8.30 -26.28
CA SER A 238 -17.93 8.94 -27.07
C SER A 238 -17.66 10.42 -27.28
N LEU A 239 -17.26 11.14 -26.22
CA LEU A 239 -16.93 12.56 -26.29
C LEU A 239 -15.70 12.80 -27.18
N ALA A 240 -14.69 11.96 -27.07
CA ALA A 240 -13.49 12.04 -27.91
C ALA A 240 -13.81 11.82 -29.38
N THR A 241 -14.62 10.80 -29.69
CA THR A 241 -15.06 10.52 -31.06
C THR A 241 -15.89 11.67 -31.63
N TYR A 242 -16.81 12.23 -30.82
CA TYR A 242 -17.64 13.35 -31.23
C TYR A 242 -16.84 14.62 -31.52
N VAL A 243 -15.98 15.05 -30.59
CA VAL A 243 -15.15 16.25 -30.74
C VAL A 243 -14.23 16.12 -31.97
N ARG A 244 -13.70 14.92 -32.20
CA ARG A 244 -12.86 14.63 -33.36
C ARG A 244 -13.63 14.65 -34.67
N GLY A 245 -14.86 14.11 -34.69
CA GLY A 245 -15.77 14.22 -35.83
C GLY A 245 -16.10 15.67 -36.17
N GLN A 246 -16.40 16.50 -35.15
CA GLN A 246 -16.67 17.93 -35.33
C GLN A 246 -15.46 18.71 -35.89
N VAL A 247 -14.24 18.36 -35.48
CA VAL A 247 -13.04 19.00 -36.02
C VAL A 247 -12.80 18.60 -37.47
N LEU A 248 -13.00 17.32 -37.82
CA LEU A 248 -12.93 16.88 -39.21
C LEU A 248 -13.95 17.65 -40.08
N GLU A 249 -15.20 17.79 -39.61
CA GLU A 249 -16.24 18.55 -40.33
C GLU A 249 -15.82 20.02 -40.53
N ARG A 250 -15.29 20.68 -39.50
CA ARG A 250 -14.79 22.06 -39.61
C ARG A 250 -13.62 22.21 -40.59
N GLU A 251 -12.66 21.29 -40.57
CA GLU A 251 -11.52 21.31 -41.49
C GLU A 251 -11.97 21.08 -42.94
N LEU A 252 -12.93 20.18 -43.14
CA LEU A 252 -13.50 19.85 -44.43
C LEU A 252 -14.32 21.04 -44.99
N GLU A 253 -15.17 21.66 -44.17
CA GLU A 253 -15.91 22.88 -44.54
C GLU A 253 -14.97 24.04 -44.88
N ALA A 254 -13.90 24.24 -44.11
CA ALA A 254 -12.88 25.25 -44.40
C ALA A 254 -12.16 25.00 -45.74
N ARG A 255 -11.87 23.73 -46.06
CA ARG A 255 -11.27 23.34 -47.35
C ARG A 255 -12.26 23.54 -48.50
N VAL A 256 -13.50 23.06 -48.37
CA VAL A 256 -14.54 23.22 -49.40
C VAL A 256 -14.83 24.70 -49.66
N THR A 257 -14.92 25.54 -48.62
CA THR A 257 -15.10 26.99 -48.79
C THR A 257 -13.89 27.65 -49.45
N LEU A 258 -12.65 27.29 -49.09
CA LEU A 258 -11.46 27.82 -49.73
C LEU A 258 -11.34 27.38 -51.21
N SER A 259 -11.55 26.10 -51.50
CA SER A 259 -11.48 25.54 -52.85
C SER A 259 -12.61 26.03 -53.75
N SER A 260 -13.83 26.17 -53.22
CA SER A 260 -14.95 26.76 -53.96
C SER A 260 -14.76 28.26 -54.23
N ASN A 261 -14.16 29.00 -53.29
CA ASN A 261 -13.76 30.39 -53.51
C ASN A 261 -12.61 30.52 -54.51
N GLN A 262 -11.64 29.60 -54.53
CA GLN A 262 -10.57 29.56 -55.53
C GLN A 262 -11.10 29.22 -56.92
N ALA A 263 -11.99 28.24 -57.06
CA ALA A 263 -12.67 27.93 -58.33
C ALA A 263 -13.51 29.14 -58.80
N GLY A 264 -14.19 29.82 -57.88
CA GLY A 264 -14.93 31.06 -58.16
C GLY A 264 -14.06 32.25 -58.55
N ASN A 265 -12.87 32.39 -57.96
CA ASN A 265 -11.94 33.47 -58.30
C ASN A 265 -11.10 33.18 -59.54
N ALA A 266 -10.72 31.93 -59.82
CA ALA A 266 -10.09 31.54 -61.07
C ALA A 266 -11.00 31.85 -62.28
N ALA A 267 -12.31 31.62 -62.14
CA ALA A 267 -13.31 31.98 -63.13
C ALA A 267 -13.46 33.51 -63.34
N ARG A 268 -13.28 34.32 -62.29
CA ARG A 268 -13.30 35.80 -62.39
C ARG A 268 -11.99 36.37 -62.94
N SER A 269 -10.85 35.78 -62.60
CA SER A 269 -9.54 36.14 -63.14
C SER A 269 -9.41 35.78 -64.62
N ALA A 270 -10.05 34.69 -65.08
CA ALA A 270 -10.15 34.35 -66.49
C ALA A 270 -11.05 35.32 -67.29
N ALA A 271 -12.02 35.97 -66.63
CA ALA A 271 -12.88 36.98 -67.27
C ALA A 271 -12.22 38.38 -67.36
N GLY A 272 -11.16 38.64 -66.58
CA GLY A 272 -10.44 39.92 -66.53
C GLY A 272 -9.00 39.90 -67.05
N SER A 273 -8.44 38.73 -67.34
CA SER A 273 -7.08 38.58 -67.89
C SER A 273 -7.11 38.61 -69.42
N LEU A 274 -6.44 39.60 -70.02
CA LEU A 274 -6.15 39.68 -71.45
C LEU A 274 -5.01 38.73 -71.87
N ASP A 275 -5.01 37.50 -71.37
CA ASP A 275 -4.04 36.49 -71.78
C ASP A 275 -4.49 35.86 -73.11
N MET A 276 -3.89 36.32 -74.20
CA MET A 276 -4.15 35.87 -75.58
C MET A 276 -3.35 34.62 -75.98
N SER A 277 -2.71 33.92 -75.04
CA SER A 277 -1.93 32.69 -75.35
C SER A 277 -2.76 31.40 -75.40
N ALA A 278 -4.02 31.44 -74.92
CA ALA A 278 -4.98 30.35 -75.09
C ALA A 278 -6.11 30.81 -76.01
N THR A 279 -6.29 30.12 -77.14
CA THR A 279 -7.36 30.35 -78.10
C THR A 279 -8.70 30.52 -77.37
N ASN A 280 -9.33 31.70 -77.54
CA ASN A 280 -10.61 32.09 -76.95
C ASN A 280 -11.78 31.20 -77.41
N VAL A 281 -11.82 29.94 -76.98
CA VAL A 281 -13.03 29.10 -77.03
C VAL A 281 -13.79 29.41 -75.76
N ARG A 282 -14.59 30.48 -75.81
CA ARG A 282 -15.60 30.75 -74.80
C ARG A 282 -16.66 29.66 -74.97
N LEU A 283 -16.74 28.71 -74.03
CA LEU A 283 -17.79 27.71 -74.11
C LEU A 283 -19.16 28.41 -74.06
N PRO A 284 -20.20 27.88 -74.71
CA PRO A 284 -21.56 28.36 -74.54
C PRO A 284 -21.91 28.52 -73.06
N ALA A 285 -22.70 29.53 -72.71
CA ALA A 285 -22.98 29.87 -71.30
C ALA A 285 -23.55 28.70 -70.49
N ASP A 286 -24.25 27.78 -71.16
CA ASP A 286 -24.79 26.56 -70.58
C ASP A 286 -23.70 25.51 -70.27
N ASP A 287 -22.68 25.38 -71.13
CA ASP A 287 -21.55 24.47 -70.95
C ASP A 287 -20.57 24.99 -69.88
N ASP A 288 -20.36 26.31 -69.80
CA ASP A 288 -19.61 26.95 -68.72
C ASP A 288 -20.33 26.82 -67.36
N ALA A 289 -21.66 26.83 -67.36
CA ALA A 289 -22.46 26.60 -66.15
C ALA A 289 -22.40 25.13 -65.73
N ALA A 290 -22.47 24.20 -66.69
CA ALA A 290 -22.32 22.77 -66.46
C ALA A 290 -20.93 22.42 -65.95
N ASN A 291 -19.86 23.01 -66.51
CA ASN A 291 -18.50 22.77 -66.05
C ASN A 291 -18.28 23.28 -64.62
N ARG A 292 -18.78 24.48 -64.29
CA ARG A 292 -18.77 25.02 -62.91
C ARG A 292 -19.62 24.22 -61.93
N ALA A 293 -20.67 23.54 -62.40
CA ALA A 293 -21.47 22.64 -61.58
C ALA A 293 -20.73 21.31 -61.36
N ALA A 294 -20.04 20.80 -62.39
CA ALA A 294 -19.22 19.60 -62.32
C ALA A 294 -18.01 19.79 -61.39
N ASP A 295 -17.28 20.92 -61.49
CA ASP A 295 -16.14 21.22 -60.61
C ASP A 295 -16.58 21.35 -59.14
N ARG A 296 -17.71 22.02 -58.89
CA ARG A 296 -18.28 22.12 -57.53
C ARG A 296 -18.72 20.77 -56.99
N LYS A 297 -19.28 19.92 -57.85
CA LYS A 297 -19.68 18.56 -57.50
C LYS A 297 -18.48 17.66 -57.23
N ALA A 298 -17.42 17.74 -58.03
CA ALA A 298 -16.19 16.98 -57.81
C ALA A 298 -15.53 17.36 -56.47
N VAL A 299 -15.51 18.66 -56.12
CA VAL A 299 -15.00 19.13 -54.82
C VAL A 299 -15.88 18.66 -53.65
N SER A 300 -17.21 18.63 -53.81
CA SER A 300 -18.10 18.10 -52.77
C SER A 300 -17.97 16.58 -52.63
N ASP A 301 -17.86 15.85 -53.74
CA ASP A 301 -17.75 14.39 -53.75
C ASP A 301 -16.40 13.96 -53.14
N GLU A 302 -15.29 14.68 -53.43
CA GLU A 302 -13.99 14.45 -52.79
C GLU A 302 -14.04 14.72 -51.27
N ALA A 303 -14.69 15.82 -50.87
CA ALA A 303 -14.88 16.15 -49.46
C ALA A 303 -15.72 15.07 -48.75
N ASP A 304 -16.80 14.58 -49.37
CA ASP A 304 -17.61 13.52 -48.80
C ASP A 304 -16.84 12.20 -48.70
N ILE A 305 -15.99 11.85 -49.67
CA ILE A 305 -15.11 10.68 -49.58
C ILE A 305 -14.13 10.83 -48.40
N ASP A 306 -13.50 12.00 -48.26
CA ASP A 306 -12.60 12.31 -47.15
C ASP A 306 -13.31 12.29 -45.80
N ARG A 307 -14.58 12.74 -45.75
CA ARG A 307 -15.43 12.66 -44.56
C ARG A 307 -15.62 11.20 -44.13
N HIS A 308 -16.04 10.33 -45.05
CA HIS A 308 -16.27 8.92 -44.75
C HIS A 308 -14.97 8.20 -44.35
N GLY A 309 -13.86 8.51 -45.02
CA GLY A 309 -12.53 8.00 -44.67
C GLY A 309 -12.07 8.44 -43.28
N GLY A 310 -12.22 9.72 -42.95
CA GLY A 310 -11.85 10.28 -41.65
C GLY A 310 -12.61 9.62 -40.49
N TRP A 311 -13.93 9.44 -40.63
CA TRP A 311 -14.76 8.75 -39.63
C TRP A 311 -14.32 7.30 -39.39
N ALA A 312 -13.95 6.57 -40.44
CA ALA A 312 -13.45 5.20 -40.30
C ALA A 312 -12.16 5.15 -39.46
N THR A 313 -11.22 6.07 -39.69
CA THR A 313 -9.99 6.13 -38.87
C THR A 313 -10.28 6.45 -37.41
N PHE A 314 -11.25 7.33 -37.13
CA PHE A 314 -11.60 7.69 -35.76
C PHE A 314 -12.22 6.53 -34.99
N ILE A 315 -13.05 5.71 -35.64
CA ILE A 315 -13.62 4.49 -35.05
C ILE A 315 -12.50 3.51 -34.66
N VAL A 316 -11.49 3.33 -35.53
CA VAL A 316 -10.35 2.47 -35.22
C VAL A 316 -9.56 3.00 -34.02
N LEU A 317 -9.30 4.32 -33.95
CA LEU A 317 -8.63 4.90 -32.79
C LEU A 317 -9.45 4.76 -31.50
N ALA A 318 -10.78 4.93 -31.56
CA ALA A 318 -11.65 4.73 -30.41
C ALA A 318 -11.65 3.27 -29.92
N PHE A 319 -11.55 2.30 -30.82
CA PHE A 319 -11.39 0.89 -30.45
C PHE A 319 -10.05 0.65 -29.73
N VAL A 320 -8.96 1.23 -30.24
CA VAL A 320 -7.64 1.16 -29.59
C VAL A 320 -7.68 1.80 -28.21
N PHE A 321 -8.34 2.96 -28.03
CA PHE A 321 -8.56 3.58 -26.71
C PHE A 321 -9.15 2.58 -25.73
N VAL A 322 -10.30 1.98 -26.07
CA VAL A 322 -10.99 1.03 -25.20
C VAL A 322 -10.11 -0.18 -24.90
N PHE A 323 -9.36 -0.69 -25.88
CA PHE A 323 -8.42 -1.78 -25.68
C PHE A 323 -7.32 -1.44 -24.67
N LEU A 324 -6.73 -0.24 -24.73
CA LEU A 324 -5.75 0.21 -23.73
C LEU A 324 -6.37 0.36 -22.33
N GLN A 325 -7.63 0.80 -22.23
CA GLN A 325 -8.34 0.85 -20.95
C GLN A 325 -8.56 -0.55 -20.36
N ILE A 326 -8.91 -1.54 -21.20
CA ILE A 326 -9.00 -2.95 -20.77
C ILE A 326 -7.65 -3.43 -20.25
N LEU A 327 -6.56 -3.10 -20.93
CA LEU A 327 -5.22 -3.46 -20.51
C LEU A 327 -4.86 -2.82 -19.15
N GLY A 328 -5.27 -1.57 -18.91
CA GLY A 328 -5.18 -0.93 -17.60
C GLY A 328 -5.93 -1.68 -16.50
N VAL A 329 -7.15 -2.17 -16.79
CA VAL A 329 -7.93 -3.01 -15.88
C VAL A 329 -7.23 -4.36 -15.62
N ILE A 330 -6.65 -4.99 -16.65
CA ILE A 330 -5.89 -6.25 -16.51
C ILE A 330 -4.70 -6.05 -15.58
N PHE A 331 -3.99 -4.94 -15.69
CA PHE A 331 -2.88 -4.62 -14.81
C PHE A 331 -3.34 -4.42 -13.36
N GLY A 332 -4.42 -3.67 -13.14
CA GLY A 332 -5.05 -3.61 -11.81
C GLY A 332 -5.43 -5.00 -11.29
N TYR A 333 -6.05 -5.83 -12.14
CA TYR A 333 -6.45 -7.18 -11.77
C TYR A 333 -5.25 -8.08 -11.45
N ARG A 334 -4.09 -7.92 -12.11
CA ARG A 334 -2.90 -8.77 -11.92
C ARG A 334 -2.12 -8.42 -10.66
N TRP A 335 -2.00 -7.15 -10.33
CA TRP A 335 -1.18 -6.67 -9.19
C TRP A 335 -2.01 -6.17 -7.99
N GLY A 336 -3.34 -6.27 -8.07
CA GLY A 336 -4.22 -6.02 -6.94
C GLY A 336 -4.18 -7.11 -5.88
N PHE A 337 -4.50 -6.74 -4.65
CA PHE A 337 -4.69 -7.66 -3.53
C PHE A 337 -6.16 -7.72 -3.15
N ALA A 338 -6.64 -8.88 -2.67
CA ALA A 338 -8.02 -9.06 -2.25
C ALA A 338 -8.20 -8.73 -0.76
N GLY A 339 -7.25 -9.12 0.09
CA GLY A 339 -7.32 -8.90 1.54
C GLY A 339 -7.13 -7.43 1.92
N GLU A 340 -7.85 -6.98 2.94
CA GLU A 340 -7.86 -5.58 3.40
C GLU A 340 -6.45 -5.09 3.78
N ASN A 341 -5.67 -5.97 4.40
CA ASN A 341 -4.31 -5.66 4.86
C ASN A 341 -3.24 -6.48 4.11
N SER A 342 -3.60 -7.09 2.97
CA SER A 342 -2.66 -7.92 2.19
C SER A 342 -1.50 -7.10 1.64
N ALA A 343 -1.73 -5.84 1.25
CA ALA A 343 -0.67 -4.96 0.76
C ALA A 343 0.36 -4.62 1.85
N GLU A 344 -0.11 -4.41 3.07
CA GLU A 344 0.75 -4.14 4.23
C GLU A 344 1.52 -5.41 4.63
N ALA A 345 0.83 -6.55 4.74
CA ALA A 345 1.46 -7.83 5.02
C ALA A 345 2.57 -8.15 4.00
N TYR A 346 2.30 -7.93 2.71
CA TYR A 346 3.26 -8.12 1.63
C TYR A 346 4.47 -7.18 1.75
N ARG A 347 4.25 -5.92 2.10
CA ARG A 347 5.33 -4.94 2.29
C ARG A 347 6.24 -5.34 3.45
N ASP A 348 5.65 -5.74 4.56
CA ASP A 348 6.35 -6.05 5.81
C ASP A 348 7.18 -7.34 5.70
N ILE A 349 6.73 -8.36 4.95
CA ILE A 349 7.54 -9.56 4.66
C ILE A 349 8.68 -9.29 3.65
N GLY A 350 8.93 -8.03 3.27
CA GLY A 350 10.00 -7.65 2.36
C GLY A 350 9.59 -7.62 0.89
N SER A 351 8.32 -7.38 0.59
CA SER A 351 7.80 -7.14 -0.77
C SER A 351 8.17 -8.23 -1.78
N GLY A 352 8.12 -9.50 -1.35
CA GLY A 352 8.42 -10.67 -2.19
C GLY A 352 9.90 -10.91 -2.47
N ARG A 353 10.81 -10.25 -1.74
CA ARG A 353 12.26 -10.48 -1.81
C ARG A 353 12.69 -11.79 -1.15
N TYR A 354 12.00 -12.18 -0.09
CA TYR A 354 12.35 -13.33 0.73
C TYR A 354 11.31 -14.43 0.50
N SER A 355 11.78 -15.61 0.11
CA SER A 355 10.94 -16.80 -0.05
C SER A 355 10.65 -17.49 1.28
N SER A 356 11.52 -17.30 2.27
CA SER A 356 11.45 -17.94 3.59
C SER A 356 12.04 -17.04 4.66
N TYR A 357 11.74 -17.34 5.92
CA TYR A 357 12.37 -16.69 7.07
C TYR A 357 13.90 -16.86 7.08
N SER A 358 14.41 -18.02 6.62
CA SER A 358 15.86 -18.26 6.52
C SER A 358 16.54 -17.27 5.57
N ALA A 359 15.90 -16.89 4.46
CA ALA A 359 16.42 -15.89 3.53
C ALA A 359 16.44 -14.47 4.16
N VAL A 360 15.42 -14.12 4.95
CA VAL A 360 15.40 -12.88 5.75
C VAL A 360 16.58 -12.87 6.73
N ARG A 361 16.78 -13.98 7.45
CA ARG A 361 17.85 -14.13 8.43
C ARG A 361 19.24 -14.06 7.81
N GLU A 362 19.42 -14.64 6.63
CA GLU A 362 20.69 -14.56 5.90
C GLU A 362 20.99 -13.13 5.43
N HIS A 363 19.98 -12.41 4.92
CA HIS A 363 20.12 -11.00 4.58
C HIS A 363 20.44 -10.14 5.80
N TYR A 364 19.77 -10.39 6.94
CA TYR A 364 20.10 -9.76 8.22
C TYR A 364 21.56 -10.02 8.60
N ARG A 365 22.04 -11.27 8.50
CA ARG A 365 23.43 -11.63 8.82
C ARG A 365 24.41 -10.83 7.96
N ARG A 366 24.21 -10.76 6.64
CA ARG A 366 25.06 -9.97 5.73
C ARG A 366 25.15 -8.50 6.13
N ILE A 367 24.03 -7.88 6.49
CA ILE A 367 24.00 -6.49 6.95
C ILE A 367 24.71 -6.34 8.29
N ALA A 368 24.42 -7.23 9.24
CA ALA A 368 25.03 -7.21 10.57
C ALA A 368 26.56 -7.40 10.50
N ASP A 369 27.05 -8.28 9.64
CA ASP A 369 28.49 -8.52 9.46
C ASP A 369 29.17 -7.30 8.80
N THR A 370 28.49 -6.63 7.86
CA THR A 370 28.97 -5.36 7.28
C THR A 370 29.01 -4.23 8.31
N ALA A 371 27.96 -4.12 9.12
CA ALA A 371 27.87 -3.14 10.21
C ALA A 371 28.97 -3.40 11.26
N GLN A 372 29.21 -4.66 11.61
CA GLN A 372 30.29 -5.06 12.52
C GLN A 372 31.66 -4.69 11.97
N ALA A 373 31.92 -4.91 10.67
CA ALA A 373 33.19 -4.51 10.05
C ALA A 373 33.40 -2.98 10.07
N SER A 374 32.33 -2.21 9.83
CA SER A 374 32.37 -0.75 9.93
C SER A 374 32.55 -0.27 11.37
N LEU A 375 31.91 -0.93 12.34
CA LEU A 375 32.07 -0.65 13.77
C LEU A 375 33.49 -0.96 14.24
N ALA A 376 34.07 -2.10 13.85
CA ALA A 376 35.46 -2.43 14.16
C ALA A 376 36.45 -1.39 13.60
N THR A 377 36.20 -0.88 12.40
CA THR A 377 36.99 0.21 11.80
C THR A 377 36.86 1.51 12.59
N LEU A 378 35.66 1.83 13.07
CA LEU A 378 35.40 2.98 13.94
C LEU A 378 36.14 2.84 15.27
N GLN A 379 35.97 1.69 15.94
CA GLN A 379 36.61 1.37 17.21
C GLN A 379 38.13 1.46 17.11
N GLN A 380 38.73 0.89 16.05
CA GLN A 380 40.18 1.00 15.81
C GLN A 380 40.63 2.47 15.67
N LYS A 381 39.87 3.31 14.95
CA LYS A 381 40.19 4.74 14.81
C LYS A 381 40.00 5.51 16.12
N MET A 382 38.97 5.18 16.90
CA MET A 382 38.75 5.75 18.22
C MET A 382 39.89 5.37 19.18
N MET A 383 40.34 4.11 19.17
CA MET A 383 41.49 3.66 19.97
C MET A 383 42.78 4.39 19.58
N MET A 384 43.04 4.58 18.28
CA MET A 384 44.19 5.37 17.81
C MET A 384 44.10 6.82 18.30
N HIS A 385 42.94 7.46 18.19
CA HIS A 385 42.72 8.82 18.67
C HIS A 385 42.86 8.91 20.20
N ASN A 386 42.32 7.94 20.93
CA ASN A 386 42.39 7.86 22.39
C ASN A 386 43.84 7.68 22.88
N SER A 387 44.63 6.85 22.18
CA SER A 387 46.06 6.68 22.47
C SER A 387 46.87 7.96 22.28
N THR A 388 46.42 8.84 21.39
CA THR A 388 47.09 10.13 21.11
C THR A 388 46.66 11.21 22.11
N HIS A 389 45.41 11.16 22.61
CA HIS A 389 44.82 12.18 23.49
C HIS A 389 44.70 11.77 24.97
N GLY A 390 45.19 10.60 25.35
CA GLY A 390 45.46 10.23 26.75
C GLY A 390 44.24 10.04 27.63
N THR A 391 43.06 9.75 27.07
CA THR A 391 41.83 9.52 27.84
C THR A 391 41.63 8.03 28.13
N SER A 392 41.04 7.72 29.28
CA SER A 392 41.09 6.41 29.95
C SER A 392 40.76 5.18 29.09
N GLY A 393 41.40 4.05 29.41
CA GLY A 393 41.25 2.74 28.79
C GLY A 393 39.89 2.05 29.03
N GLN A 394 38.83 2.63 28.50
CA GLN A 394 37.56 1.92 28.34
C GLN A 394 37.66 0.95 27.16
N HIS A 395 37.13 -0.25 27.36
CA HIS A 395 37.27 -1.36 26.42
C HIS A 395 36.13 -1.33 25.38
N LEU A 396 36.44 -1.04 24.12
CA LEU A 396 35.47 -1.02 23.01
C LEU A 396 35.16 -2.45 22.51
N SER A 397 34.63 -3.32 23.37
CA SER A 397 34.33 -4.73 23.01
C SER A 397 32.90 -5.00 22.55
N LYS A 398 32.00 -4.02 22.62
CA LYS A 398 30.59 -4.26 22.28
C LYS A 398 30.42 -4.48 20.78
N THR A 399 29.61 -5.47 20.42
CA THR A 399 29.32 -5.82 19.02
C THR A 399 28.02 -5.21 18.54
N PHE A 400 27.86 -5.08 17.22
CA PHE A 400 26.60 -4.66 16.61
C PHE A 400 25.43 -5.58 16.99
N ARG A 401 25.68 -6.87 17.26
CA ARG A 401 24.63 -7.80 17.72
C ARG A 401 24.20 -7.49 19.15
N ASP A 402 25.13 -7.14 20.02
CA ASP A 402 24.82 -6.70 21.39
C ASP A 402 23.99 -5.41 21.38
N PHE A 403 24.32 -4.47 20.50
CA PHE A 403 23.51 -3.27 20.28
C PHE A 403 22.07 -3.61 19.91
N MET A 404 21.89 -4.53 18.95
CA MET A 404 20.57 -4.95 18.49
C MET A 404 19.79 -5.70 19.58
N GLN A 405 20.45 -6.52 20.38
CA GLN A 405 19.83 -7.21 21.51
C GLN A 405 19.40 -6.23 22.61
N GLN A 406 20.28 -5.31 23.00
CA GLN A 406 19.97 -4.29 24.00
C GLN A 406 18.80 -3.40 23.55
N THR A 407 18.78 -3.03 22.27
CA THR A 407 17.69 -2.25 21.70
C THR A 407 16.37 -3.03 21.69
N ARG A 408 16.38 -4.34 21.39
CA ARG A 408 15.17 -5.18 21.48
C ARG A 408 14.63 -5.29 22.89
N LEU A 409 15.52 -5.42 23.88
CA LEU A 409 15.13 -5.48 25.29
C LEU A 409 14.53 -4.14 25.74
N ALA A 410 15.12 -3.01 25.32
CA ALA A 410 14.57 -1.69 25.57
C ALA A 410 13.18 -1.51 24.92
N ASP A 411 13.05 -1.83 23.62
CA ASP A 411 11.79 -1.75 22.86
C ASP A 411 10.71 -2.70 23.44
N ALA A 412 11.10 -3.82 24.06
CA ALA A 412 10.18 -4.76 24.73
C ALA A 412 9.74 -4.25 26.11
N ALA A 413 10.66 -3.68 26.88
CA ALA A 413 10.37 -3.08 28.19
C ALA A 413 9.45 -1.86 28.04
N GLU A 414 9.69 -1.01 27.04
CA GLU A 414 8.83 0.14 26.74
C GLU A 414 7.39 -0.30 26.41
N ARG A 415 7.23 -1.27 25.50
CA ARG A 415 5.91 -1.86 25.17
C ARG A 415 5.24 -2.57 26.35
N GLN A 416 5.99 -3.08 27.32
CA GLN A 416 5.41 -3.62 28.55
C GLN A 416 4.92 -2.48 29.43
N SER A 417 5.73 -1.45 29.64
CA SER A 417 5.36 -0.28 30.43
C SER A 417 4.12 0.45 29.88
N GLU A 418 3.99 0.56 28.56
CA GLU A 418 2.80 1.12 27.91
C GLU A 418 1.55 0.25 28.16
N ARG A 419 1.69 -1.08 28.12
CA ARG A 419 0.59 -2.00 28.41
C ARG A 419 0.16 -1.92 29.87
N ASP A 420 1.11 -1.83 30.78
CA ASP A 420 0.85 -1.70 32.21
C ASP A 420 0.20 -0.34 32.52
N PHE A 421 0.66 0.73 31.86
CA PHE A 421 0.03 2.05 31.96
C PHE A 421 -1.41 2.04 31.41
N ALA A 422 -1.63 1.43 30.24
CA ALA A 422 -2.98 1.31 29.68
C ALA A 422 -3.93 0.51 30.59
N GLN A 423 -3.44 -0.58 31.19
CA GLN A 423 -4.21 -1.39 32.14
C GLN A 423 -4.52 -0.63 33.43
N THR A 424 -3.56 0.13 33.97
CA THR A 424 -3.80 0.95 35.18
C THR A 424 -4.79 2.07 34.92
N VAL A 425 -4.72 2.76 33.77
CA VAL A 425 -5.71 3.77 33.38
C VAL A 425 -7.10 3.15 33.20
N ALA A 426 -7.19 1.99 32.54
CA ALA A 426 -8.46 1.28 32.38
C ALA A 426 -9.06 0.82 33.72
N ALA A 427 -8.22 0.34 34.65
CA ALA A 427 -8.65 -0.05 36.00
C ALA A 427 -9.12 1.14 36.84
N GLN A 428 -8.46 2.31 36.72
CA GLN A 428 -8.89 3.54 37.39
C GLN A 428 -10.22 4.06 36.84
N GLN A 429 -10.47 3.95 35.52
CA GLN A 429 -11.75 4.33 34.90
C GLN A 429 -12.89 3.36 35.22
N ALA A 430 -12.59 2.10 35.54
CA ALA A 430 -13.58 1.09 35.93
C ALA A 430 -13.98 1.16 37.42
N THR A 431 -13.43 2.10 38.20
CA THR A 431 -13.85 2.31 39.59
C THR A 431 -15.13 3.16 39.62
N PRO A 432 -16.30 2.63 40.02
CA PRO A 432 -17.52 3.43 40.09
C PRO A 432 -17.35 4.55 41.12
N LEU A 433 -17.60 5.79 40.68
CA LEU A 433 -17.60 6.98 41.52
C LEU A 433 -18.54 6.78 42.72
N HIS A 434 -17.95 6.55 43.90
CA HIS A 434 -18.68 6.61 45.16
C HIS A 434 -18.96 8.08 45.46
N ILE A 435 -20.15 8.56 45.11
CA ILE A 435 -20.62 9.91 45.44
C ILE A 435 -20.89 9.93 46.95
N PRO A 436 -20.18 10.74 47.76
CA PRO A 436 -20.49 10.87 49.17
C PRO A 436 -21.78 11.70 49.33
N VAL A 437 -22.82 11.06 49.87
CA VAL A 437 -24.11 11.69 50.17
C VAL A 437 -23.96 12.52 51.46
N HIS A 438 -24.06 13.85 51.35
CA HIS A 438 -24.32 14.74 52.48
C HIS A 438 -25.81 14.67 52.89
N PRO A 439 -26.13 14.70 54.21
CA PRO A 439 -27.50 14.55 54.70
C PRO A 439 -28.30 15.86 54.59
N ALA A 440 -29.47 15.82 53.95
CA ALA A 440 -30.44 16.91 53.90
C ALA A 440 -31.55 16.70 54.94
N ALA A 441 -31.80 17.73 55.76
CA ALA A 441 -32.85 17.78 56.77
C ALA A 441 -34.19 18.32 56.19
N ALA A 442 -35.28 17.62 56.52
CA ALA A 442 -36.71 17.99 56.67
C ALA A 442 -37.32 19.14 55.80
N ALA A 443 -38.49 19.03 55.17
CA ALA A 443 -39.76 18.51 55.70
C ALA A 443 -40.81 18.23 54.57
N ALA A 444 -41.78 17.37 54.92
CA ALA A 444 -42.95 16.84 54.18
C ALA A 444 -44.10 17.89 54.00
N PRO A 445 -45.33 17.57 53.51
CA PRO A 445 -45.96 16.30 53.06
C PRO A 445 -46.68 16.44 51.67
N ALA A 446 -47.41 15.51 51.03
CA ALA A 446 -48.30 14.44 51.48
C ALA A 446 -48.68 13.48 50.31
N VAL A 447 -48.92 12.20 50.66
CA VAL A 447 -49.90 11.18 50.15
C VAL A 447 -50.11 11.00 48.61
N VAL A 448 -50.11 9.81 48.00
CA VAL A 448 -50.87 8.56 48.26
C VAL A 448 -50.15 7.36 47.59
N ALA A 449 -50.32 6.18 48.22
CA ALA A 449 -49.84 4.83 47.90
C ALA A 449 -50.38 4.26 46.54
N VAL A 450 -49.91 3.12 45.99
CA VAL A 450 -50.10 1.73 46.47
C VAL A 450 -49.29 0.71 45.63
N ALA A 451 -48.60 -0.20 46.35
CA ALA A 451 -48.28 -1.63 46.08
C ALA A 451 -47.43 -2.05 44.85
N ALA A 452 -46.57 -3.08 44.90
CA ALA A 452 -46.20 -4.02 45.95
C ALA A 452 -44.78 -4.55 45.68
N VAL A 453 -44.00 -4.60 46.75
CA VAL A 453 -42.75 -5.35 46.92
C VAL A 453 -43.12 -6.76 47.35
N VAL A 454 -42.48 -7.77 46.76
CA VAL A 454 -42.23 -9.06 47.42
C VAL A 454 -40.76 -9.08 47.82
N GLN A 455 -40.53 -8.90 49.11
CA GLN A 455 -39.31 -9.21 49.88
C GLN A 455 -39.38 -10.71 50.19
N ALA A 456 -38.34 -11.53 50.02
CA ALA A 456 -37.15 -11.71 50.86
C ALA A 456 -36.65 -13.17 50.59
N PRO A 457 -35.46 -13.64 51.03
CA PRO A 457 -34.56 -13.01 51.99
C PRO A 457 -33.08 -12.93 51.55
N ALA A 458 -32.39 -12.00 52.21
CA ALA A 458 -30.95 -11.95 52.31
C ALA A 458 -30.42 -13.18 53.08
N ALA A 459 -29.28 -13.68 52.62
CA ALA A 459 -28.40 -14.63 53.29
C ALA A 459 -26.97 -14.04 53.39
N PRO A 460 -26.15 -14.49 54.35
CA PRO A 460 -25.25 -13.63 55.12
C PRO A 460 -23.82 -13.51 54.57
N ALA A 461 -23.08 -12.58 55.16
CA ALA A 461 -21.64 -12.40 55.01
C ALA A 461 -20.83 -13.68 55.29
N GLY A 462 -19.77 -13.88 54.49
CA GLY A 462 -18.66 -14.81 54.78
C GLY A 462 -18.69 -16.13 54.02
N THR A 463 -18.25 -16.13 52.77
CA THR A 463 -17.79 -17.35 52.08
C THR A 463 -16.45 -17.07 51.42
N ASP A 464 -15.35 -17.51 52.02
CA ASP A 464 -14.04 -17.56 51.36
C ASP A 464 -14.19 -18.36 50.06
N SER A 465 -13.95 -17.72 48.92
CA SER A 465 -14.05 -18.36 47.60
C SER A 465 -12.74 -19.10 47.28
N LEU A 466 -12.81 -20.20 46.51
CA LEU A 466 -11.63 -20.99 46.11
C LEU A 466 -10.47 -20.14 45.52
N PRO A 467 -10.72 -19.11 44.67
CA PRO A 467 -9.68 -18.21 44.18
C PRO A 467 -8.94 -17.45 45.28
N ASP A 468 -9.67 -16.94 46.28
CA ASP A 468 -9.09 -16.12 47.36
C ASP A 468 -8.16 -16.94 48.25
N VAL A 469 -8.53 -18.19 48.49
CA VAL A 469 -7.74 -19.13 49.30
C VAL A 469 -6.47 -19.57 48.56
N MET A 470 -6.55 -19.80 47.25
CA MET A 470 -5.38 -20.10 46.42
C MET A 470 -4.40 -18.93 46.36
N ALA A 471 -4.90 -17.69 46.25
CA ALA A 471 -4.05 -16.50 46.29
C ALA A 471 -3.31 -16.33 47.62
N ARG A 472 -3.99 -16.61 48.75
CA ARG A 472 -3.36 -16.61 50.09
C ARG A 472 -2.33 -17.74 50.24
N LEU A 473 -2.56 -18.91 49.64
CA LEU A 473 -1.61 -20.03 49.63
C LEU A 473 -0.35 -19.74 48.79
N ASP A 474 -0.50 -19.03 47.67
CA ASP A 474 0.62 -18.63 46.82
C ASP A 474 1.46 -17.52 47.49
N ALA A 475 0.81 -16.58 48.19
CA ALA A 475 1.50 -15.53 48.97
C ALA A 475 2.36 -16.08 50.13
N LEU A 476 2.05 -17.27 50.65
CA LEU A 476 2.79 -17.94 51.72
C LEU A 476 4.06 -18.68 51.25
N GLY A 477 4.40 -18.65 49.95
CA GLY A 477 5.71 -19.12 49.45
C GLY A 477 6.02 -20.58 49.77
N GLU A 478 7.20 -20.87 50.35
CA GLU A 478 7.62 -22.24 50.70
C GLU A 478 7.28 -22.67 52.13
N ASP A 479 6.54 -21.85 52.88
CA ASP A 479 6.37 -22.04 54.32
C ASP A 479 5.31 -23.11 54.64
N LYS A 480 5.76 -24.36 54.75
CA LYS A 480 4.91 -25.57 54.85
C LYS A 480 4.01 -25.59 56.09
N GLU A 481 4.45 -24.99 57.19
CA GLU A 481 3.67 -24.97 58.43
C GLU A 481 2.53 -23.95 58.38
N ALA A 482 2.78 -22.78 57.80
CA ALA A 482 1.76 -21.75 57.61
C ALA A 482 0.65 -22.21 56.65
N LYS A 483 1.02 -22.93 55.59
CA LYS A 483 0.06 -23.53 54.64
C LYS A 483 -0.83 -24.57 55.29
N LYS A 484 -0.28 -25.44 56.15
CA LYS A 484 -1.06 -26.44 56.89
C LYS A 484 -2.04 -25.79 57.88
N LYS A 485 -1.63 -24.72 58.56
CA LYS A 485 -2.51 -23.96 59.47
C LYS A 485 -3.67 -23.32 58.73
N LEU A 486 -3.41 -22.71 57.56
CA LEU A 486 -4.45 -22.12 56.73
C LEU A 486 -5.42 -23.19 56.21
N MET A 487 -4.93 -24.34 55.76
CA MET A 487 -5.78 -25.44 55.31
C MET A 487 -6.64 -26.06 56.42
N ALA A 488 -6.15 -26.08 57.67
CA ALA A 488 -6.91 -26.59 58.82
C ALA A 488 -8.06 -25.65 59.26
N GLN A 489 -8.03 -24.38 58.85
CA GLN A 489 -9.05 -23.38 59.18
C GLN A 489 -10.16 -23.28 58.12
N LEU A 490 -10.02 -23.97 56.98
CA LEU A 490 -10.98 -23.92 55.89
C LEU A 490 -12.16 -24.89 56.10
N PRO A 491 -13.37 -24.53 55.62
CA PRO A 491 -14.49 -25.46 55.54
C PRO A 491 -14.13 -26.71 54.73
N GLU A 492 -14.60 -27.87 55.15
CA GLU A 492 -14.17 -29.18 54.62
C GLU A 492 -14.37 -29.32 53.10
N ALA A 493 -15.48 -28.80 52.57
CA ALA A 493 -15.75 -28.77 51.13
C ALA A 493 -14.73 -27.92 50.34
N LEU A 494 -14.29 -26.79 50.90
CA LEU A 494 -13.32 -25.91 50.24
C LEU A 494 -11.89 -26.48 50.34
N ASN A 495 -11.58 -27.15 51.44
CA ASN A 495 -10.29 -27.80 51.65
C ASN A 495 -10.07 -28.94 50.64
N VAL A 496 -11.10 -29.74 50.34
CA VAL A 496 -11.03 -30.78 49.30
C VAL A 496 -10.73 -30.15 47.93
N ALA A 497 -11.46 -29.10 47.55
CA ALA A 497 -11.25 -28.42 46.27
C ALA A 497 -9.83 -27.80 46.15
N VAL A 498 -9.32 -27.19 47.23
CA VAL A 498 -7.95 -26.66 47.28
C VAL A 498 -6.91 -27.78 47.15
N ARG A 499 -7.12 -28.95 47.77
CA ARG A 499 -6.21 -30.10 47.66
C ARG A 499 -6.17 -30.68 46.26
N GLU A 500 -7.31 -30.77 45.59
CA GLU A 500 -7.39 -31.23 44.19
C GLU A 500 -6.66 -30.27 43.24
N GLU A 501 -6.86 -28.96 43.41
CA GLU A 501 -6.19 -27.96 42.57
C GLU A 501 -4.68 -27.90 42.83
N LEU A 502 -4.23 -28.04 44.08
CA LEU A 502 -2.80 -28.15 44.41
C LEU A 502 -2.17 -29.41 43.81
N LYS A 503 -2.90 -30.53 43.77
CA LYS A 503 -2.46 -31.77 43.12
C LYS A 503 -2.34 -31.57 41.60
N ARG A 504 -3.35 -30.97 40.96
CA ARG A 504 -3.33 -30.64 39.52
C ARG A 504 -2.13 -29.76 39.14
N ARG A 505 -1.84 -28.72 39.93
CA ARG A 505 -0.67 -27.84 39.75
C ARG A 505 0.67 -28.53 39.99
N LYS A 506 0.70 -29.59 40.81
CA LYS A 506 1.91 -30.39 41.03
C LYS A 506 2.18 -31.29 39.83
N ASP A 507 1.14 -32.00 39.36
CA ASP A 507 1.24 -32.91 38.22
C ASP A 507 1.62 -32.15 36.93
N GLU A 508 1.09 -30.92 36.73
CA GLU A 508 1.47 -30.07 35.59
C GLU A 508 2.93 -29.58 35.67
N ARG A 509 3.43 -29.28 36.87
CA ARG A 509 4.85 -28.92 37.08
C ARG A 509 5.79 -30.09 36.86
N GLU A 510 5.42 -31.28 37.33
CA GLU A 510 6.20 -32.51 37.07
C GLU A 510 6.21 -32.86 35.58
N ARG A 511 5.10 -32.66 34.86
CA ARG A 511 5.08 -32.83 33.40
C ARG A 511 6.03 -31.86 32.69
N LYS A 512 5.98 -30.57 33.05
CA LYS A 512 6.88 -29.55 32.47
C LYS A 512 8.34 -29.79 32.82
N ALA A 513 8.65 -30.31 34.00
CA ALA A 513 10.01 -30.69 34.38
C ALA A 513 10.51 -31.86 33.53
N ARG A 514 9.68 -32.89 33.29
CA ARG A 514 10.04 -34.01 32.40
C ARG A 514 10.20 -33.59 30.94
N GLU A 515 9.37 -32.67 30.46
CA GLU A 515 9.49 -32.07 29.13
C GLU A 515 10.82 -31.30 29.02
N ALA A 516 11.18 -30.50 30.03
CA ALA A 516 12.44 -29.76 30.06
C ALA A 516 13.68 -30.67 30.17
N ASP A 517 13.62 -31.75 30.95
CA ASP A 517 14.71 -32.73 31.05
C ASP A 517 14.90 -33.50 29.72
N ALA A 518 13.80 -33.84 29.03
CA ALA A 518 13.85 -34.46 27.71
C ALA A 518 14.41 -33.53 26.63
N GLU A 519 14.08 -32.24 26.67
CA GLU A 519 14.69 -31.22 25.80
C GLU A 519 16.20 -31.05 26.07
N LEU A 520 16.64 -31.25 27.31
CA LEU A 520 18.05 -31.16 27.70
C LEU A 520 18.85 -32.40 27.28
N GLU A 521 18.25 -33.60 27.30
CA GLU A 521 18.83 -34.82 26.74
C GLU A 521 18.91 -34.79 25.21
N ASP A 522 17.99 -34.14 24.51
CA ASP A 522 18.04 -33.97 23.04
C ASP A 522 19.10 -32.93 22.59
N LEU A 523 19.63 -32.15 23.53
CA LEU A 523 20.67 -31.14 23.32
C LEU A 523 22.09 -31.59 23.72
N LEU A 524 22.24 -32.76 24.35
CA LEU A 524 23.53 -33.40 24.71
C LEU A 524 23.84 -34.53 23.73
#